data_AF-A0A1H3ULE9-F1
#
_entry.id   AF-A0A1H3ULE9-F1
#
_cell.length_a   1.000
_cell.length_b   1.000
_cell.length_c   1.000
_cell.angle_alpha   90.00
_cell.angle_beta   90.00
_cell.angle_gamma   90.00
#
_symmetry.space_group_name_H-M   'P 1'
#
loop_
_entity.id
_entity.type
_entity.pdbx_description
1 polymer ?
#
loop_
_entity_poly.entity_id
_entity_poly.type
_entity_poly.pdbx_seq_one_letter_code
_entity_poly.pdbx_strand_id
1 'polypeptide(L)'
;MEQHPLTYLEKLENLYVLLETRQMLEAKMHGLPDDSEEYRLIQKDLAKIKEEMMDYTDEKSIEQLSAPITSSLFNPAMYIDDIGHDDQTIT
;
A
#
# COMPACT_ATOMS: atom_id res chain seq x y z
N MET A 1 20.56 6.91 -15.11
CA MET A 1 19.51 6.44 -16.03
C MET A 1 18.30 7.28 -15.73
N GLU A 2 17.77 8.01 -16.71
CA GLU A 2 16.55 8.80 -16.52
C GLU A 2 15.40 7.82 -16.31
N GLN A 3 14.97 7.65 -15.06
CA GLN A 3 13.79 6.85 -14.76
C GLN A 3 12.59 7.70 -15.17
N HIS A 4 11.93 7.31 -16.26
CA HIS A 4 10.65 7.89 -16.60
C HIS A 4 9.67 7.65 -15.43
N PRO A 5 8.85 8.66 -15.07
CA PRO A 5 7.87 8.47 -14.01
C PRO A 5 6.91 7.35 -14.42
N LEU A 6 6.67 6.40 -13.50
CA LEU A 6 5.74 5.31 -13.72
C LEU A 6 4.33 5.84 -14.00
N THR A 7 3.64 5.19 -14.92
CA THR A 7 2.21 5.41 -15.14
C THR A 7 1.40 4.94 -13.94
N TYR A 8 0.16 5.41 -13.82
CA TYR A 8 -0.75 4.99 -12.75
C TYR A 8 -0.95 3.47 -12.71
N LEU A 9 -1.09 2.82 -13.87
CA LEU A 9 -1.24 1.37 -13.96
C LEU A 9 0.01 0.65 -13.44
N GLU A 10 1.21 1.07 -13.84
CA GLU A 10 2.46 0.46 -13.38
C GLU A 10 2.66 0.66 -11.87
N LYS A 11 2.29 1.82 -11.32
CA LYS A 11 2.28 2.04 -9.86
C LYS A 11 1.33 1.06 -9.16
N LEU A 12 0.16 0.79 -9.73
CA LEU A 12 -0.80 -0.18 -9.17
C LEU A 12 -0.30 -1.62 -9.22
N GLU A 13 0.28 -2.03 -10.35
CA GLU A 13 0.87 -3.37 -10.50
C GLU A 13 1.99 -3.58 -9.48
N ASN A 14 2.88 -2.59 -9.35
CA ASN A 14 3.97 -2.63 -8.36
C ASN A 14 3.44 -2.68 -6.92
N LEU A 15 2.43 -1.86 -6.59
CA LEU A 15 1.76 -1.89 -5.28
C LEU A 15 1.15 -3.25 -4.97
N TYR A 16 0.52 -3.88 -5.94
CA TYR A 16 -0.06 -5.21 -5.78
C TYR A 16 1.01 -6.26 -5.47
N VAL A 17 2.11 -6.27 -6.24
CA VAL A 17 3.24 -7.17 -6.01
C VAL A 17 3.85 -6.96 -4.62
N LEU A 18 4.02 -5.70 -4.19
CA LEU A 18 4.54 -5.39 -2.86
C LEU A 18 3.59 -5.83 -1.74
N LEU A 19 2.28 -5.71 -1.93
CA LEU A 19 1.29 -6.16 -0.95
C LEU A 19 1.33 -7.68 -0.76
N GLU A 20 1.33 -8.44 -1.86
CA GLU A 20 1.45 -9.91 -1.84
C GLU A 20 2.77 -10.35 -1.20
N THR A 21 3.88 -9.68 -1.56
CA THR A 21 5.20 -9.96 -1.01
C THR A 21 5.25 -9.70 0.50
N ARG A 22 4.64 -8.60 0.95
CA ARG A 22 4.53 -8.29 2.38
C ARG A 22 3.77 -9.38 3.13
N GLN A 23 2.60 -9.79 2.64
CA GLN A 23 1.79 -10.83 3.27
C GLN A 23 2.54 -12.16 3.36
N MET A 24 3.27 -12.54 2.30
CA MET A 24 4.12 -13.73 2.30
C MET A 24 5.22 -13.65 3.36
N LEU A 25 5.89 -12.50 3.48
CA LEU A 25 6.97 -12.28 4.45
C LEU A 25 6.45 -12.25 5.90
N GLU A 26 5.32 -11.59 6.16
CA GLU A 26 4.65 -11.60 7.46
C GLU A 26 4.26 -13.02 7.88
N ALA A 27 3.70 -13.81 6.96
CA ALA A 27 3.37 -15.21 7.21
C ALA A 27 4.61 -16.06 7.51
N LYS A 28 5.71 -15.83 6.78
CA LYS A 28 7.00 -16.51 7.01
C LYS A 28 7.58 -16.14 8.39
N MET A 29 7.47 -14.87 8.78
CA MET A 29 7.97 -14.36 10.05
C MET A 29 7.27 -14.97 11.26
N HIS A 30 5.96 -15.25 11.17
CA HIS A 30 5.18 -15.87 12.25
C HIS A 30 5.68 -17.28 12.66
N GLY A 31 6.46 -17.94 11.79
CA GLY A 31 7.07 -19.25 12.08
C GLY A 31 8.50 -19.19 12.61
N LEU A 32 9.10 -18.01 12.75
CA LEU A 32 10.50 -17.84 13.09
C LEU A 32 10.69 -17.35 14.53
N PRO A 33 11.79 -17.75 15.22
CA PRO A 33 12.19 -17.11 16.47
C PRO A 33 12.53 -15.63 16.25
N ASP A 34 12.06 -14.75 17.14
CA ASP A 34 12.23 -13.29 17.05
C ASP A 34 13.71 -12.84 17.03
N ASP A 35 14.58 -13.67 17.60
CA ASP A 35 16.02 -13.48 17.74
C ASP A 35 16.83 -14.16 16.63
N SER A 36 16.16 -14.83 15.68
CA SER A 36 16.82 -15.40 14.51
C SER A 36 17.31 -14.34 13.52
N GLU A 37 18.42 -14.61 12.85
CA GLU A 37 18.94 -13.74 11.79
C GLU A 37 17.91 -13.56 10.67
N GLU A 38 17.20 -14.64 10.31
CA GLU A 38 16.16 -14.62 9.29
C GLU A 38 14.99 -13.70 9.66
N TYR A 39 14.55 -13.69 10.93
CA TYR A 39 13.53 -12.75 11.42
C TYR A 39 13.98 -11.31 11.24
N ARG A 40 15.22 -10.98 11.62
CA ARG A 40 15.77 -9.62 11.50
C ARG A 40 15.89 -9.16 10.04
N LEU A 41 16.24 -10.08 9.14
CA LEU A 41 16.29 -9.81 7.70
C LEU A 41 14.90 -9.55 7.14
N ILE A 42 13.92 -10.40 7.46
CA ILE A 42 12.53 -10.22 7.04
C ILE A 42 11.96 -8.89 7.57
N GLN A 43 12.22 -8.54 8.82
CA GLN A 43 11.78 -7.26 9.39
C GLN A 43 12.37 -6.06 8.63
N LYS A 44 13.64 -6.13 8.25
CA LYS A 44 14.30 -5.09 7.45
C LYS A 44 13.68 -4.98 6.05
N ASP A 45 13.35 -6.10 5.42
CA ASP A 45 12.74 -6.10 4.08
C ASP A 45 11.28 -5.61 4.13
N LEU A 46 10.52 -5.97 5.17
CA LEU A 46 9.19 -5.42 5.42
C LEU A 46 9.22 -3.89 5.59
N ALA A 47 10.24 -3.35 6.25
CA ALA A 47 10.41 -1.90 6.39
C ALA A 47 10.66 -1.21 5.04
N LYS A 48 11.49 -1.80 4.16
CA LYS A 48 11.71 -1.27 2.81
C LYS A 48 10.46 -1.35 1.95
N ILE A 49 9.71 -2.45 2.03
CA ILE A 49 8.45 -2.59 1.30
C ILE A 49 7.49 -1.49 1.73
N LYS A 50 7.41 -1.19 3.03
CA LYS A 50 6.57 -0.07 3.52
C LYS A 50 6.99 1.27 2.91
N GLU A 51 8.28 1.54 2.88
CA GLU A 51 8.85 2.75 2.26
C GLU A 51 8.51 2.84 0.76
N GLU A 52 8.78 1.77 -0.01
CA GLU A 52 8.51 1.74 -1.45
C GLU A 52 7.02 1.88 -1.77
N MET A 53 6.14 1.27 -0.96
CA MET A 53 4.71 1.44 -1.17
C MET A 53 4.25 2.89 -0.89
N MET A 54 4.88 3.60 0.05
CA MET A 54 4.58 5.03 0.30
C MET A 54 4.93 5.90 -0.90
N ASP A 55 6.02 5.58 -1.61
CA ASP A 55 6.42 6.28 -2.85
C ASP A 55 5.37 6.11 -3.96
N TYR A 56 4.70 4.97 -4.02
CA TYR A 56 3.63 4.73 -4.99
C TYR A 56 2.28 5.34 -4.59
N THR A 57 2.05 5.62 -3.30
CA THR A 57 0.79 6.22 -2.80
C THR A 57 0.88 7.72 -2.54
N ASP A 58 1.97 8.39 -2.96
CA ASP A 58 2.25 9.79 -2.66
C ASP A 58 2.11 10.08 -1.15
N GLU A 59 2.73 9.22 -0.32
CA GLU A 59 2.72 9.27 1.15
C GLU A 59 1.35 9.08 1.82
N LYS A 60 0.30 8.71 1.08
CA LYS A 60 -1.00 8.34 1.67
C LYS A 60 -0.88 7.02 2.43
N SER A 61 -1.36 7.01 3.67
CA SER A 61 -1.21 5.88 4.59
C SER A 61 -1.97 4.64 4.11
N ILE A 62 -1.22 3.57 3.84
CA ILE A 62 -1.74 2.30 3.28
C ILE A 62 -2.57 1.50 4.28
N GLU A 63 -2.40 1.78 5.57
CA GLU A 63 -3.21 1.18 6.64
C GLU A 63 -4.69 1.54 6.49
N GLN A 64 -5.01 2.72 5.94
CA GLN A 64 -6.39 3.12 5.58
C GLN A 64 -6.91 2.42 4.32
N LEU A 65 -6.03 1.86 3.51
CA LEU A 65 -6.36 1.21 2.24
C LEU A 65 -6.58 -0.31 2.42
N SER A 66 -6.19 -0.87 3.57
CA SER A 66 -6.14 -2.31 3.83
C SER A 66 -7.46 -3.11 3.75
N ALA A 67 -8.62 -2.47 3.59
CA ALA A 67 -9.92 -3.15 3.68
C ALA A 67 -10.82 -3.12 2.43
N PRO A 68 -10.50 -2.35 1.36
CA PRO A 68 -10.92 -2.77 0.01
C PRO A 68 -9.95 -2.30 -1.09
N ILE A 69 -8.63 -2.42 -0.95
CA ILE A 69 -7.69 -2.09 -2.04
C ILE A 69 -8.02 -2.85 -3.33
N THR A 70 -8.38 -4.13 -3.22
CA THR A 70 -8.69 -4.96 -4.40
C THR A 70 -9.96 -4.52 -5.14
N SER A 71 -10.85 -3.75 -4.51
CA SER A 71 -12.09 -3.25 -5.14
C SER A 71 -12.10 -1.74 -5.37
N SER A 72 -11.38 -0.94 -4.58
CA SER A 72 -11.29 0.52 -4.74
C SER A 72 -10.12 0.98 -5.59
N LEU A 73 -8.99 0.25 -5.66
CA LEU A 73 -7.89 0.63 -6.57
C LEU A 73 -8.20 0.29 -8.05
N PHE A 74 -9.12 -0.64 -8.29
CA PHE A 74 -9.58 -1.03 -9.64
C PHE A 74 -10.75 -0.19 -10.15
N ASN A 75 -11.28 0.74 -9.35
CA ASN A 75 -12.35 1.62 -9.78
C ASN A 75 -12.01 3.10 -9.49
N PRO A 76 -11.54 3.87 -10.49
CA PRO A 76 -11.25 5.30 -10.32
C PRO A 76 -12.48 6.13 -9.90
N ALA A 77 -13.71 5.60 -10.00
CA ALA A 77 -14.92 6.27 -9.54
C ALA A 77 -15.05 6.35 -8.01
N MET A 78 -14.28 5.57 -7.23
CA MET A 78 -14.37 5.57 -5.77
C MET A 78 -13.60 6.72 -5.09
N TYR A 79 -12.79 7.48 -5.84
CA TYR A 79 -12.12 8.69 -5.34
C TYR A 79 -12.99 9.95 -5.44
N ILE A 80 -14.19 9.84 -6.01
CA ILE A 80 -15.14 10.95 -6.17
C ILE A 80 -16.23 10.81 -5.10
N ASP A 81 -15.90 10.94 -3.82
CA ASP A 81 -16.94 11.16 -2.81
C ASP A 81 -16.47 12.01 -1.61
N ASP A 82 -15.30 12.65 -1.70
CA ASP A 82 -14.81 13.57 -0.66
C ASP A 82 -14.54 14.99 -1.20
N ILE A 83 -15.32 15.42 -2.19
CA ILE A 83 -15.43 16.83 -2.59
C ILE A 83 -16.88 17.28 -2.42
N GLY A 84 -17.20 17.75 -1.22
CA GLY A 84 -18.27 18.72 -0.98
C GLY A 84 -19.64 18.15 -0.63
N HIS A 85 -19.79 17.68 0.61
CA HIS A 85 -21.09 17.65 1.29
C HIS A 85 -21.10 18.69 2.43
N ASP A 86 -21.10 19.96 2.03
CA ASP A 86 -21.48 21.08 2.89
C ASP A 86 -22.26 22.08 2.03
N ASP A 87 -23.57 21.90 1.92
CA ASP A 87 -24.45 23.03 2.20
C ASP A 87 -25.78 22.52 2.77
N GLN A 88 -26.11 23.08 3.93
CA GLN A 88 -27.15 22.63 4.83
C GLN A 88 -28.48 23.21 4.38
N THR A 89 -29.49 22.36 4.21
CA THR A 89 -30.88 22.79 4.25
C THR A 89 -31.23 23.24 5.67
N ILE A 90 -31.25 24.55 5.94
CA ILE A 90 -32.05 25.16 7.02
C ILE A 90 -32.55 26.55 6.59
N THR A 91 -33.81 26.65 6.13
CA THR A 91 -34.92 27.44 6.72
C THR A 91 -36.12 27.38 5.78
#